data_AF-E6UC66-F1
#
_entry.id   AF-E6UC66-F1
#
_cell.length_a   1.000
_cell.length_b   1.000
_cell.length_c   1.000
_cell.angle_alpha   90.00
_cell.angle_beta   90.00
_cell.angle_gamma   90.00
#
_symmetry.space_group_name_H-M   'P 1'
#
loop_
_entity.id
_entity.type
_entity.pdbx_description
1 polymer ?
#
loop_
_entity_poly.entity_id
_entity_poly.type
_entity_poly.pdbx_seq_one_letter_code
_entity_poly.pdbx_strand_id
1 'polypeptide(L)'
;MVKHSLKLWIGIVVIVVVAFSGLVIRHSLRKDPMSIERSEKSLSHKSNVTGFNEDTAKDSDVENENGNESEIALDGDESAPYEYGDIIVTQSTQRINNRRNTDANASGASTAELIAERKQKAQDELDAAKEKYEQAEQKLNQCNTALDEAKAGRDQLQNEYDSAKAKLDEANRNYDESQKENYNKGMLGFFESVGDQMGVDTLVGSDLISLVNFADPADAASLECMKKSVDYLKFVNQVRVAEGMPEIRVSCKLMALAALNNDLYAADSNNSNGTGLDEDLAIGFDDPFTIWYYDEKDSQGGNYLSLINEAHKGAGFGFSHKKGNVHNVLFCDEGYDAGNLVSVKDFANKFNSYYSSAIKGKSTEAAEDQFNRVSSALEAAKQNVSDRVASAQAASTAFGSAKTIYEQKLNAVKAFEK
;
A
#
# COMPACT_ATOMS: atom_id res chain seq x y z
N MET A 1 6.81 13.60 52.10
CA MET A 1 6.42 14.97 51.70
C MET A 1 6.16 14.95 50.19
N VAL A 2 5.05 15.53 49.73
CA VAL A 2 4.67 15.75 48.31
C VAL A 2 4.82 14.59 47.32
N LYS A 3 3.69 13.91 47.04
CA LYS A 3 3.35 13.46 45.67
C LYS A 3 2.22 14.37 45.19
N HIS A 4 2.35 15.00 44.02
CA HIS A 4 1.23 15.71 43.39
C HIS A 4 1.29 15.67 41.86
N SER A 5 0.10 15.73 41.25
CA SER A 5 -0.19 16.07 39.85
C SER A 5 0.57 15.34 38.72
N LEU A 6 0.00 14.20 38.28
CA LEU A 6 0.14 13.71 36.90
C LEU A 6 -1.22 13.22 36.36
N LYS A 7 -2.26 14.05 36.51
CA LYS A 7 -3.63 13.81 36.01
C LYS A 7 -4.24 15.09 35.44
N LEU A 8 -3.76 15.55 34.27
CA LEU A 8 -4.43 16.64 33.52
C LEU A 8 -4.07 16.75 32.02
N TRP A 9 -3.84 15.65 31.29
CA TRP A 9 -3.40 15.74 29.87
C TRP A 9 -4.03 14.75 28.87
N ILE A 10 -5.16 14.12 29.21
CA ILE A 10 -5.86 13.18 28.30
C ILE A 10 -6.98 13.85 27.47
N GLY A 11 -7.37 15.09 27.79
CA GLY A 11 -8.53 15.75 27.19
C GLY A 11 -8.35 16.47 25.84
N ILE A 12 -7.15 16.53 25.25
CA ILE A 12 -6.85 17.43 24.10
C ILE A 12 -6.52 16.67 22.79
N VAL A 13 -6.18 15.38 22.84
CA VAL A 13 -5.65 14.67 21.66
C VAL A 13 -6.72 14.26 20.63
N VAL A 14 -8.00 14.18 21.02
CA VAL A 14 -9.08 13.63 20.17
C VAL A 14 -9.53 14.59 19.04
N ILE A 15 -9.30 15.90 19.18
CA ILE A 15 -9.82 16.91 18.22
C ILE A 15 -8.91 17.09 16.99
N VAL A 16 -7.63 16.68 17.05
CA VAL A 16 -6.66 16.94 15.96
C VAL A 16 -6.74 15.91 14.82
N VAL A 17 -7.22 14.69 15.08
CA VAL A 17 -7.19 13.58 14.10
C VAL A 17 -8.25 13.74 12.99
N VAL A 18 -9.40 14.36 13.27
CA VAL A 18 -10.52 14.48 12.32
C VAL A 18 -10.26 15.52 11.22
N ALA A 19 -9.38 16.50 11.46
CA ALA A 19 -9.12 17.60 10.52
C ALA A 19 -8.20 17.24 9.34
N PHE A 20 -7.32 16.24 9.47
CA PHE A 20 -6.27 15.96 8.47
C PHE A 20 -6.69 15.00 7.35
N SER A 21 -7.71 14.16 7.56
CA SER A 21 -8.17 13.18 6.56
C SER A 21 -8.85 13.80 5.34
N GLY A 22 -9.35 15.04 5.45
CA GLY A 22 -10.14 15.70 4.40
C GLY A 22 -9.33 16.39 3.29
N LEU A 23 -8.04 16.65 3.48
CA LEU A 23 -7.27 17.55 2.60
C LEU A 23 -6.50 16.84 1.46
N VAL A 24 -6.21 15.55 1.60
CA VAL A 24 -5.26 14.83 0.71
C VAL A 24 -5.91 14.27 -0.57
N ILE A 25 -7.24 14.08 -0.58
CA ILE A 25 -7.96 13.40 -1.68
C ILE A 25 -8.11 14.29 -2.94
N ARG A 26 -7.79 15.60 -2.88
CA ARG A 26 -8.16 16.56 -3.94
C ARG A 26 -7.02 17.06 -4.84
N HIS A 27 -5.87 16.36 -4.91
CA HIS A 27 -4.70 16.87 -5.66
C HIS A 27 -3.87 15.89 -6.51
N SER A 28 -4.35 14.66 -6.79
CA SER A 28 -3.62 13.70 -7.67
C SER A 28 -4.49 13.06 -8.76
N LEU A 29 -5.05 13.88 -9.65
CA LEU A 29 -5.50 13.44 -10.98
C LEU A 29 -5.35 14.58 -12.00
N ARG A 30 -4.17 14.66 -12.65
CA ARG A 30 -3.97 15.24 -14.00
C ARG A 30 -2.50 15.14 -14.42
N LYS A 31 -2.19 14.12 -15.20
CA LYS A 31 -1.39 14.16 -16.45
C LYS A 31 -1.04 12.72 -16.84
N ASP A 32 -1.56 12.30 -17.98
CA ASP A 32 -0.81 11.40 -18.86
C ASP A 32 -0.86 11.98 -20.29
N PRO A 33 0.17 11.75 -21.12
CA PRO A 33 0.34 12.40 -22.42
C PRO A 33 -0.28 11.58 -23.56
N MET A 34 -0.03 12.02 -24.81
CA MET A 34 -0.34 11.33 -26.07
C MET A 34 -1.82 11.29 -26.48
N SER A 35 -2.34 12.44 -26.93
CA SER A 35 -3.42 12.48 -27.92
C SER A 35 -2.87 12.96 -29.26
N ILE A 36 -2.84 12.08 -30.24
CA ILE A 36 -2.48 12.40 -31.64
C ILE A 36 -3.71 13.00 -32.31
N GLU A 37 -3.71 14.30 -32.58
CA GLU A 37 -4.77 14.94 -33.36
C GLU A 37 -4.67 14.52 -34.83
N ARG A 38 -5.60 13.64 -35.26
CA ARG A 38 -5.91 13.52 -36.69
C ARG A 38 -6.78 14.71 -37.11
N SER A 39 -6.21 15.57 -37.94
CA SER A 39 -6.95 16.57 -38.72
C SER A 39 -7.88 15.87 -39.72
N GLU A 40 -9.15 15.68 -39.38
CA GLU A 40 -10.19 15.35 -40.36
C GLU A 40 -11.07 16.55 -40.67
N LYS A 41 -11.21 16.83 -41.97
CA LYS A 41 -11.94 17.99 -42.49
C LYS A 41 -13.43 17.86 -42.25
N SER A 42 -14.01 18.94 -41.73
CA SER A 42 -15.44 19.22 -41.74
C SER A 42 -16.10 18.87 -43.09
N LEU A 43 -17.14 18.04 -43.06
CA LEU A 43 -18.18 18.01 -44.07
C LEU A 43 -19.55 17.89 -43.41
N SER A 44 -20.47 18.75 -43.83
CA SER A 44 -21.78 18.93 -43.20
C SER A 44 -22.83 17.92 -43.69
N HIS A 45 -23.74 17.50 -42.80
CA HIS A 45 -25.13 17.27 -43.20
C HIS A 45 -26.14 17.54 -42.08
N LYS A 46 -27.39 17.80 -42.49
CA LYS A 46 -28.48 18.36 -41.70
C LYS A 46 -29.37 17.30 -41.05
N SER A 47 -30.07 17.72 -39.98
CA SER A 47 -31.43 17.31 -39.55
C SER A 47 -31.69 15.81 -39.28
N ASN A 48 -32.30 15.44 -38.16
CA ASN A 48 -33.69 15.84 -37.88
C ASN A 48 -34.09 15.84 -36.39
N VAL A 49 -35.30 16.37 -36.11
CA VAL A 49 -35.88 16.67 -34.79
C VAL A 49 -36.78 15.53 -34.28
N THR A 50 -36.75 15.26 -32.95
CA THR A 50 -37.87 14.97 -32.01
C THR A 50 -37.28 14.52 -30.66
N GLY A 51 -37.75 14.89 -29.47
CA GLY A 51 -38.76 15.88 -29.07
C GLY A 51 -39.26 15.64 -27.62
N PHE A 52 -39.45 16.73 -26.85
CA PHE A 52 -40.17 16.85 -25.56
C PHE A 52 -39.62 16.07 -24.31
N ASN A 53 -39.48 16.65 -23.11
CA ASN A 53 -40.43 17.35 -22.20
C ASN A 53 -41.50 16.38 -21.62
N GLU A 54 -41.89 16.38 -20.34
CA GLU A 54 -41.53 17.20 -19.15
C GLU A 54 -42.15 16.55 -17.88
N ASP A 55 -41.73 17.00 -16.70
CA ASP A 55 -42.55 17.30 -15.51
C ASP A 55 -43.43 16.29 -14.71
N THR A 56 -43.50 16.62 -13.41
CA THR A 56 -44.60 16.41 -12.42
C THR A 56 -44.96 14.97 -11.99
N ALA A 57 -44.94 14.59 -10.70
CA ALA A 57 -45.53 15.13 -9.47
C ALA A 57 -46.94 14.56 -9.14
N LYS A 58 -47.29 14.64 -7.84
CA LYS A 58 -48.49 14.13 -7.12
C LYS A 58 -48.35 12.73 -6.52
N ASP A 59 -48.53 12.48 -5.22
CA ASP A 59 -49.54 12.94 -4.21
C ASP A 59 -50.75 12.00 -4.13
N SER A 60 -51.43 11.98 -2.96
CA SER A 60 -52.48 11.05 -2.48
C SER A 60 -52.04 9.63 -2.04
N ASP A 61 -52.59 8.98 -0.99
CA ASP A 61 -53.49 9.44 0.09
C ASP A 61 -53.44 8.45 1.30
N VAL A 62 -53.62 8.99 2.54
CA VAL A 62 -54.65 8.68 3.59
C VAL A 62 -54.96 7.18 3.87
N GLU A 63 -54.91 6.62 5.10
CA GLU A 63 -55.66 6.88 6.36
C GLU A 63 -54.80 6.54 7.62
N ASN A 64 -54.84 7.23 8.76
CA ASN A 64 -55.94 7.49 9.73
C ASN A 64 -56.40 6.21 10.47
N GLU A 65 -56.80 6.15 11.75
CA GLU A 65 -56.71 7.03 12.95
C GLU A 65 -55.74 6.38 13.98
N ASN A 66 -55.42 6.84 15.20
CA ASN A 66 -55.80 7.95 16.10
C ASN A 66 -54.48 8.57 16.66
N GLY A 67 -54.41 9.64 17.46
CA GLY A 67 -55.37 10.34 18.33
C GLY A 67 -54.80 10.36 19.76
N ASN A 68 -53.83 11.25 20.02
CA ASN A 68 -53.99 12.51 20.79
C ASN A 68 -53.90 12.30 22.32
N GLU A 69 -53.31 13.16 23.13
CA GLU A 69 -52.56 14.44 23.00
C GLU A 69 -51.93 14.67 24.40
N SER A 70 -51.05 15.62 24.71
CA SER A 70 -50.33 16.67 23.98
C SER A 70 -49.20 17.13 24.91
N GLU A 71 -48.00 17.37 24.37
CA GLU A 71 -47.14 18.55 24.66
C GLU A 71 -46.77 18.86 26.16
N ILE A 72 -45.78 19.68 26.52
CA ILE A 72 -45.14 20.81 25.85
C ILE A 72 -43.61 20.73 26.05
N ALA A 73 -42.88 21.21 25.04
CA ALA A 73 -41.42 21.30 25.01
C ALA A 73 -40.83 22.24 26.07
N LEU A 74 -39.50 22.20 26.22
CA LEU A 74 -38.70 23.40 26.52
C LEU A 74 -37.27 23.21 26.00
N ASP A 75 -36.88 24.08 25.07
CA ASP A 75 -35.50 24.32 24.63
C ASP A 75 -34.79 25.27 25.61
N GLY A 76 -33.44 25.33 25.55
CA GLY A 76 -32.74 26.61 25.70
C GLY A 76 -32.13 27.02 27.05
N ASP A 77 -31.00 26.38 27.38
CA ASP A 77 -29.70 27.05 27.65
C ASP A 77 -29.34 27.80 28.96
N GLU A 78 -28.03 27.79 29.21
CA GLU A 78 -27.12 28.62 30.04
C GLU A 78 -27.14 28.67 31.59
N SER A 79 -26.04 28.15 32.14
CA SER A 79 -25.17 28.73 33.19
C SER A 79 -25.26 28.26 34.67
N ALA A 80 -24.06 28.20 35.27
CA ALA A 80 -23.62 27.62 36.57
C ALA A 80 -24.17 28.33 37.84
N PRO A 81 -23.91 27.87 39.11
CA PRO A 81 -22.90 26.90 39.58
C PRO A 81 -23.36 25.88 40.66
N TYR A 82 -22.38 25.17 41.23
CA TYR A 82 -22.49 24.06 42.20
C TYR A 82 -23.09 24.43 43.58
N GLU A 83 -24.01 23.61 44.10
CA GLU A 83 -24.19 23.43 45.55
C GLU A 83 -24.78 22.02 45.90
N TYR A 84 -24.57 21.58 47.13
CA TYR A 84 -24.85 20.21 47.62
C TYR A 84 -26.14 20.20 48.45
N GLY A 85 -27.21 19.53 47.99
CA GLY A 85 -28.53 19.60 48.65
C GLY A 85 -29.43 18.36 48.51
N ASP A 86 -29.86 17.86 49.66
CA ASP A 86 -31.05 17.05 49.98
C ASP A 86 -31.66 16.09 48.94
N ILE A 87 -31.48 14.79 49.18
CA ILE A 87 -32.40 13.75 48.71
C ILE A 87 -33.69 13.82 49.53
N ILE A 88 -34.82 14.07 48.85
CA ILE A 88 -36.15 14.14 49.45
C ILE A 88 -36.52 12.83 50.17
N VAL A 89 -36.73 12.92 51.49
CA VAL A 89 -37.34 11.86 52.29
C VAL A 89 -38.84 11.77 51.95
N THR A 90 -39.17 10.98 50.93
CA THR A 90 -40.57 10.67 50.61
C THR A 90 -41.25 9.91 51.76
N GLN A 91 -42.56 10.12 51.91
CA GLN A 91 -43.39 9.71 53.07
C GLN A 91 -43.56 8.18 53.28
N SER A 92 -42.77 7.35 52.60
CA SER A 92 -42.83 5.89 52.64
C SER A 92 -42.24 5.29 53.93
N THR A 93 -41.25 5.93 54.56
CA THR A 93 -40.57 5.41 55.76
C THR A 93 -41.40 5.49 57.05
N GLN A 94 -42.30 6.48 57.20
CA GLN A 94 -43.14 6.60 58.40
C GLN A 94 -44.21 5.50 58.49
N ARG A 95 -44.74 5.01 57.36
CA ARG A 95 -45.78 3.95 57.34
C ARG A 95 -45.24 2.57 57.72
N ILE A 96 -43.94 2.30 57.51
CA ILE A 96 -43.32 1.00 57.83
C ILE A 96 -43.01 0.88 59.34
N ASN A 97 -42.76 1.99 60.04
CA ASN A 97 -42.53 1.95 61.49
C ASN A 97 -43.83 1.80 62.30
N ASN A 98 -44.93 2.43 61.89
CA ASN A 98 -46.21 2.31 62.61
C ASN A 98 -46.86 0.92 62.51
N ARG A 99 -46.60 0.15 61.45
CA ARG A 99 -47.05 -1.25 61.34
C ARG A 99 -46.26 -2.19 62.27
N ARG A 100 -45.00 -1.86 62.57
CA ARG A 100 -44.12 -2.67 63.44
C ARG A 100 -44.48 -2.65 64.92
N ASN A 101 -45.36 -1.73 65.34
CA ASN A 101 -45.83 -1.57 66.73
C ASN A 101 -47.23 -2.14 66.99
N THR A 102 -47.93 -2.70 65.98
CA THR A 102 -49.30 -3.21 66.14
C THR A 102 -49.41 -4.74 66.08
N ASP A 103 -48.43 -5.44 65.51
CA ASP A 103 -48.42 -6.92 65.47
C ASP A 103 -47.79 -7.57 66.72
N ALA A 104 -47.23 -6.78 67.65
CA ALA A 104 -46.52 -7.26 68.84
C ALA A 104 -47.40 -7.92 69.93
N ASN A 105 -48.70 -8.13 69.67
CA ASN A 105 -49.68 -8.60 70.66
C ASN A 105 -50.54 -9.79 70.17
N ALA A 106 -50.12 -10.48 69.09
CA ALA A 106 -50.89 -11.57 68.47
C ALA A 106 -50.11 -12.88 68.24
N SER A 107 -48.87 -13.01 68.74
CA SER A 107 -48.13 -14.28 68.77
C SER A 107 -47.50 -14.50 70.14
N GLY A 108 -47.66 -15.71 70.69
CA GLY A 108 -47.17 -16.08 72.03
C GLY A 108 -45.66 -16.34 72.10
N ALA A 109 -44.85 -15.61 71.33
CA ALA A 109 -43.40 -15.74 71.31
C ALA A 109 -42.76 -14.85 72.40
N SER A 110 -41.79 -15.40 73.12
CA SER A 110 -40.94 -14.68 74.05
C SER A 110 -40.11 -13.61 73.34
N THR A 111 -39.83 -12.49 74.02
CA THR A 111 -38.89 -11.46 73.54
C THR A 111 -37.52 -12.05 73.15
N ALA A 112 -37.11 -13.14 73.79
CA ALA A 112 -35.87 -13.86 73.46
C ALA A 112 -35.95 -14.61 72.11
N GLU A 113 -37.11 -15.16 71.75
CA GLU A 113 -37.31 -15.89 70.49
C GLU A 113 -37.27 -14.93 69.29
N LEU A 114 -37.90 -13.75 69.42
CA LEU A 114 -37.83 -12.68 68.41
C LEU A 114 -36.41 -12.11 68.22
N ILE A 115 -35.58 -12.12 69.27
CA ILE A 115 -34.16 -11.73 69.16
C ILE A 115 -33.35 -12.85 68.48
N ALA A 116 -33.61 -14.11 68.81
CA ALA A 116 -32.97 -15.27 68.19
C ALA A 116 -33.27 -15.36 66.68
N GLU A 117 -34.53 -15.20 66.27
CA GLU A 117 -34.94 -15.18 64.86
C GLU A 117 -34.27 -14.05 64.07
N ARG A 118 -34.21 -12.84 64.64
CA ARG A 118 -33.52 -11.69 64.03
C ARG A 118 -32.00 -11.91 63.92
N LYS A 119 -31.39 -12.54 64.92
CA LYS A 119 -29.96 -12.90 64.89
C LYS A 119 -29.69 -13.96 63.81
N GLN A 120 -30.52 -14.99 63.70
CA GLN A 120 -30.39 -16.01 62.65
C GLN A 120 -30.51 -15.37 61.27
N LYS A 121 -31.54 -14.56 61.03
CA LYS A 121 -31.70 -13.85 59.75
C LYS A 121 -30.51 -12.95 59.41
N ALA A 122 -29.93 -12.26 60.40
CA ALA A 122 -28.74 -11.43 60.19
C ALA A 122 -27.50 -12.29 59.85
N GLN A 123 -27.39 -13.50 60.39
CA GLN A 123 -26.36 -14.47 60.05
C GLN A 123 -26.53 -15.01 58.62
N ASP A 124 -27.75 -15.41 58.24
CA ASP A 124 -28.07 -15.88 56.87
C ASP A 124 -27.76 -14.78 55.83
N GLU A 125 -28.10 -13.53 56.13
CA GLU A 125 -27.77 -12.36 55.29
C GLU A 125 -26.26 -12.05 55.24
N LEU A 126 -25.50 -12.36 56.29
CA LEU A 126 -24.04 -12.23 56.31
C LEU A 126 -23.39 -13.32 55.46
N ASP A 127 -23.81 -14.58 55.61
CA ASP A 127 -23.23 -15.70 54.88
C ASP A 127 -23.49 -15.55 53.36
N ALA A 128 -24.69 -15.13 52.95
CA ALA A 128 -25.01 -14.80 51.57
C ALA A 128 -24.24 -13.55 51.04
N ALA A 129 -23.89 -12.60 51.90
CA ALA A 129 -23.05 -11.45 51.52
C ALA A 129 -21.57 -11.85 51.38
N LYS A 130 -21.10 -12.76 52.23
CA LYS A 130 -19.74 -13.32 52.20
C LYS A 130 -19.52 -14.11 50.91
N GLU A 131 -20.46 -14.99 50.53
CA GLU A 131 -20.38 -15.75 49.28
C GLU A 131 -20.25 -14.81 48.06
N LYS A 132 -21.06 -13.75 48.00
CA LYS A 132 -20.99 -12.73 46.94
C LYS A 132 -19.67 -11.95 46.93
N TYR A 133 -19.10 -11.68 48.10
CA TYR A 133 -17.78 -11.06 48.23
C TYR A 133 -16.68 -11.97 47.67
N GLU A 134 -16.65 -13.24 48.07
CA GLU A 134 -15.66 -14.23 47.60
C GLU A 134 -15.78 -14.49 46.09
N GLN A 135 -17.00 -14.58 45.56
CA GLN A 135 -17.26 -14.67 44.11
C GLN A 135 -16.75 -13.43 43.35
N ALA A 136 -16.98 -12.23 43.88
CA ALA A 136 -16.52 -10.99 43.24
C ALA A 136 -14.98 -10.85 43.29
N GLU A 137 -14.33 -11.28 44.38
CA GLU A 137 -12.87 -11.34 44.53
C GLU A 137 -12.26 -12.31 43.51
N GLN A 138 -12.82 -13.52 43.39
CA GLN A 138 -12.39 -14.50 42.39
C GLN A 138 -12.54 -13.94 40.97
N LYS A 139 -13.65 -13.26 40.67
CA LYS A 139 -13.90 -12.67 39.34
C LYS A 139 -12.93 -11.52 39.02
N LEU A 140 -12.61 -10.68 40.00
CA LEU A 140 -11.61 -9.62 39.86
C LEU A 140 -10.23 -10.21 39.55
N ASN A 141 -9.81 -11.25 40.28
CA ASN A 141 -8.53 -11.92 40.04
C ASN A 141 -8.48 -12.54 38.63
N GLN A 142 -9.53 -13.23 38.18
CA GLN A 142 -9.63 -13.76 36.81
C GLN A 142 -9.53 -12.65 35.73
N CYS A 143 -10.22 -11.52 35.92
CA CYS A 143 -10.16 -10.40 34.98
C CYS A 143 -8.76 -9.75 34.93
N ASN A 144 -8.07 -9.66 36.08
CA ASN A 144 -6.71 -9.12 36.14
C ASN A 144 -5.71 -10.06 35.44
N THR A 145 -5.77 -11.37 35.68
CA THR A 145 -4.93 -12.36 34.98
C THR A 145 -5.15 -12.29 33.46
N ALA A 146 -6.40 -12.28 32.99
CA ALA A 146 -6.71 -12.16 31.56
C ALA A 146 -6.27 -10.81 30.94
N LEU A 147 -6.23 -9.73 31.73
CA LEU A 147 -5.71 -8.43 31.30
C LEU A 147 -4.18 -8.46 31.17
N ASP A 148 -3.47 -9.09 32.10
CA ASP A 148 -2.00 -9.19 32.05
C ASP A 148 -1.53 -10.14 30.94
N GLU A 149 -2.25 -11.24 30.69
CA GLU A 149 -2.07 -12.10 29.50
C GLU A 149 -2.30 -11.31 28.19
N ALA A 150 -3.37 -10.51 28.11
CA ALA A 150 -3.65 -9.68 26.94
C ALA A 150 -2.56 -8.62 26.68
N LYS A 151 -2.02 -7.99 27.74
CA LYS A 151 -0.89 -7.06 27.62
C LYS A 151 0.35 -7.76 27.09
N ALA A 152 0.70 -8.93 27.63
CA ALA A 152 1.86 -9.71 27.20
C ALA A 152 1.75 -10.12 25.71
N GLY A 153 0.56 -10.56 25.27
CA GLY A 153 0.30 -10.84 23.85
C GLY A 153 0.43 -9.61 22.94
N ARG A 154 -0.06 -8.44 23.40
CA ARG A 154 0.12 -7.16 22.68
C ARG A 154 1.59 -6.76 22.61
N ASP A 155 2.35 -6.92 23.69
CA ASP A 155 3.79 -6.59 23.74
C ASP A 155 4.61 -7.50 22.83
N GLN A 156 4.28 -8.80 22.75
CA GLN A 156 4.88 -9.71 21.76
C GLN A 156 4.58 -9.25 20.33
N LEU A 157 3.32 -8.98 19.99
CA LEU A 157 2.92 -8.53 18.66
C LEU A 157 3.52 -7.18 18.27
N GLN A 158 3.83 -6.30 19.24
CA GLN A 158 4.55 -5.06 18.99
C GLN A 158 5.99 -5.34 18.54
N ASN A 159 6.70 -6.27 19.20
CA ASN A 159 8.05 -6.67 18.78
C ASN A 159 8.04 -7.36 17.41
N GLU A 160 7.03 -8.18 17.12
CA GLU A 160 6.84 -8.79 15.80
C GLU A 160 6.55 -7.74 14.72
N TYR A 161 5.76 -6.70 15.03
CA TYR A 161 5.48 -5.59 14.13
C TYR A 161 6.74 -4.79 13.81
N ASP A 162 7.53 -4.45 14.82
CA ASP A 162 8.78 -3.70 14.63
C ASP A 162 9.79 -4.53 13.80
N SER A 163 9.85 -5.85 14.01
CA SER A 163 10.66 -6.76 13.18
C SER A 163 10.15 -6.89 11.74
N ALA A 164 8.84 -7.01 11.54
CA ALA A 164 8.23 -7.08 10.21
C ALA A 164 8.44 -5.77 9.44
N LYS A 165 8.31 -4.62 10.12
CA LYS A 165 8.63 -3.31 9.54
C LYS A 165 10.09 -3.20 9.13
N ALA A 166 11.03 -3.60 9.99
CA ALA A 166 12.45 -3.57 9.66
C ALA A 166 12.78 -4.40 8.40
N LYS A 167 12.16 -5.58 8.26
CA LYS A 167 12.31 -6.45 7.08
C LYS A 167 11.68 -5.85 5.81
N LEU A 168 10.54 -5.17 5.92
CA LEU A 168 9.94 -4.45 4.79
C LEU A 168 10.82 -3.26 4.36
N ASP A 169 11.31 -2.47 5.32
CA ASP A 169 12.22 -1.35 5.04
C ASP A 169 13.56 -1.84 4.45
N GLU A 170 14.04 -3.02 4.83
CA GLU A 170 15.22 -3.68 4.22
C GLU A 170 14.93 -4.19 2.81
N ALA A 171 13.80 -4.88 2.60
CA ALA A 171 13.37 -5.36 1.28
C ALA A 171 13.25 -4.22 0.27
N ASN A 172 12.68 -3.08 0.68
CA ASN A 172 12.56 -1.87 -0.14
C ASN A 172 13.93 -1.30 -0.54
N ARG A 173 14.91 -1.24 0.38
CA ARG A 173 16.28 -0.78 0.05
C ARG A 173 16.99 -1.72 -0.90
N ASN A 174 16.93 -3.03 -0.63
CA ASN A 174 17.57 -4.05 -1.47
C ASN A 174 16.93 -4.12 -2.87
N TYR A 175 15.63 -3.83 -2.97
CA TYR A 175 14.92 -3.63 -4.24
C TYR A 175 15.53 -2.46 -5.01
N ASP A 176 15.59 -1.26 -4.42
CA ASP A 176 16.13 -0.06 -5.06
C ASP A 176 17.60 -0.23 -5.50
N GLU A 177 18.43 -0.85 -4.66
CA GLU A 177 19.85 -1.11 -4.97
C GLU A 177 20.01 -2.15 -6.10
N SER A 178 19.26 -3.25 -6.07
CA SER A 178 19.32 -4.28 -7.11
C SER A 178 18.77 -3.79 -8.46
N GLN A 179 17.79 -2.88 -8.45
CA GLN A 179 17.34 -2.20 -9.67
C GLN A 179 18.42 -1.29 -10.23
N LYS A 180 19.03 -0.47 -9.38
CA LYS A 180 20.14 0.39 -9.78
C LYS A 180 21.32 -0.41 -10.33
N GLU A 181 21.67 -1.55 -9.76
CA GLU A 181 22.74 -2.42 -10.27
C GLU A 181 22.40 -2.98 -11.67
N ASN A 182 21.22 -3.61 -11.82
CA ASN A 182 20.81 -4.20 -13.11
C ASN A 182 20.66 -3.13 -14.20
N TYR A 183 20.06 -1.99 -13.89
CA TYR A 183 19.96 -0.86 -14.81
C TYR A 183 21.34 -0.35 -15.24
N ASN A 184 22.26 -0.17 -14.27
CA ASN A 184 23.63 0.29 -14.54
C ASN A 184 24.51 -0.74 -15.26
N LYS A 185 24.11 -2.01 -15.32
CA LYS A 185 24.77 -3.03 -16.17
C LYS A 185 24.41 -2.92 -17.65
N GLY A 186 23.40 -2.11 -18.02
CA GLY A 186 23.11 -1.83 -19.43
C GLY A 186 22.89 -3.08 -20.28
N MET A 187 23.44 -3.04 -21.49
CA MET A 187 23.47 -4.14 -22.46
C MET A 187 24.13 -5.41 -21.91
N LEU A 188 25.17 -5.29 -21.07
CA LEU A 188 25.82 -6.44 -20.43
C LEU A 188 24.84 -7.19 -19.52
N GLY A 189 24.12 -6.47 -18.66
CA GLY A 189 23.13 -7.06 -17.76
C GLY A 189 21.98 -7.74 -18.50
N PHE A 190 21.57 -7.18 -19.65
CA PHE A 190 20.62 -7.83 -20.54
C PHE A 190 21.19 -9.15 -21.12
N PHE A 191 22.42 -9.15 -21.64
CA PHE A 191 23.06 -10.35 -22.21
C PHE A 191 23.24 -11.46 -21.17
N GLU A 192 23.68 -11.11 -19.95
CA GLU A 192 23.71 -12.01 -18.80
C GLU A 192 22.32 -12.62 -18.53
N SER A 193 21.26 -11.80 -18.54
CA SER A 193 19.89 -12.24 -18.23
C SER A 193 19.30 -13.23 -19.24
N VAL A 194 19.71 -13.16 -20.51
CA VAL A 194 19.26 -14.09 -21.57
C VAL A 194 20.21 -15.27 -21.79
N GLY A 195 21.33 -15.32 -21.06
CA GLY A 195 22.33 -16.38 -21.15
C GLY A 195 23.17 -16.37 -22.44
N ASP A 196 23.31 -15.22 -23.10
CA ASP A 196 24.06 -15.11 -24.36
C ASP A 196 25.55 -14.83 -24.09
N GLN A 197 26.29 -15.90 -23.77
CA GLN A 197 27.73 -15.81 -23.44
C GLN A 197 28.55 -15.21 -24.59
N MET A 198 28.19 -15.46 -25.85
CA MET A 198 28.93 -14.90 -27.00
C MET A 198 28.75 -13.38 -27.10
N GLY A 199 27.54 -12.86 -26.81
CA GLY A 199 27.29 -11.44 -26.66
C GLY A 199 28.07 -10.81 -25.51
N VAL A 200 28.10 -11.48 -24.34
CA VAL A 200 28.92 -11.06 -23.19
C VAL A 200 30.39 -11.00 -23.58
N ASP A 201 30.97 -12.09 -24.09
CA ASP A 201 32.38 -12.21 -24.44
C ASP A 201 32.80 -11.18 -25.51
N THR A 202 31.94 -10.93 -26.51
CA THR A 202 32.17 -9.91 -27.54
C THR A 202 32.22 -8.51 -26.94
N LEU A 203 31.33 -8.21 -25.98
CA LEU A 203 31.22 -6.90 -25.35
C LEU A 203 32.38 -6.65 -24.39
N VAL A 204 32.59 -7.54 -23.41
CA VAL A 204 33.58 -7.34 -22.34
C VAL A 204 35.01 -7.70 -22.74
N GLY A 205 35.19 -8.53 -23.77
CA GLY A 205 36.48 -8.95 -24.31
C GLY A 205 37.05 -8.04 -25.40
N SER A 206 36.33 -6.98 -25.79
CA SER A 206 36.79 -6.01 -26.78
C SER A 206 37.80 -5.02 -26.19
N ASP A 207 38.85 -4.67 -26.93
CA ASP A 207 39.76 -3.57 -26.58
C ASP A 207 39.02 -2.21 -26.45
N LEU A 208 37.84 -2.09 -27.09
CA LEU A 208 36.99 -0.89 -27.04
C LEU A 208 36.13 -0.81 -25.77
N ILE A 209 36.12 -1.82 -24.89
CA ILE A 209 35.31 -1.82 -23.65
C ILE A 209 35.61 -0.60 -22.74
N SER A 210 36.81 -0.03 -22.83
CA SER A 210 37.21 1.17 -22.10
C SER A 210 36.48 2.47 -22.52
N LEU A 211 35.79 2.46 -23.67
CA LEU A 211 34.96 3.56 -24.17
C LEU A 211 33.50 3.47 -23.69
N VAL A 212 33.11 2.31 -23.15
CA VAL A 212 31.74 1.97 -22.76
C VAL A 212 31.48 2.34 -21.30
N ASN A 213 30.35 2.98 -21.06
CA ASN A 213 29.82 3.37 -19.77
C ASN A 213 28.34 2.98 -19.70
N PHE A 214 28.08 1.72 -19.35
CA PHE A 214 26.75 1.11 -19.24
C PHE A 214 25.70 1.90 -18.45
N ALA A 215 26.14 2.76 -17.51
CA ALA A 215 25.29 3.54 -16.63
C ALA A 215 24.98 4.97 -17.13
N ASP A 216 25.68 5.46 -18.17
CA ASP A 216 25.38 6.75 -18.81
C ASP A 216 24.23 6.57 -19.82
N PRO A 217 23.05 7.18 -19.64
CA PRO A 217 21.91 6.99 -20.54
C PRO A 217 22.16 7.47 -21.98
N ALA A 218 23.25 8.21 -22.24
CA ALA A 218 23.65 8.63 -23.58
C ALA A 218 24.55 7.61 -24.33
N ASP A 219 25.02 6.58 -23.64
CA ASP A 219 25.97 5.54 -24.10
C ASP A 219 25.31 4.45 -24.95
N ALA A 220 25.99 3.96 -25.99
CA ALA A 220 25.42 2.97 -26.91
C ALA A 220 25.06 1.61 -26.26
N ALA A 221 25.75 1.25 -25.17
CA ALA A 221 25.48 0.07 -24.37
C ALA A 221 24.56 0.34 -23.16
N SER A 222 24.03 1.55 -22.99
CA SER A 222 23.01 1.84 -21.97
C SER A 222 21.64 1.26 -22.33
N LEU A 223 20.77 1.05 -21.34
CA LEU A 223 19.42 0.55 -21.59
C LEU A 223 18.55 1.52 -22.41
N GLU A 224 18.72 2.84 -22.24
CA GLU A 224 17.92 3.83 -22.98
C GLU A 224 18.31 3.91 -24.45
N CYS A 225 19.60 3.86 -24.75
CA CYS A 225 20.07 3.81 -26.12
C CYS A 225 19.81 2.45 -26.78
N MET A 226 20.03 1.34 -26.08
CA MET A 226 19.73 0.00 -26.58
C MET A 226 18.24 -0.16 -26.95
N LYS A 227 17.33 0.46 -26.18
CA LYS A 227 15.91 0.51 -26.49
C LYS A 227 15.63 1.20 -27.83
N LYS A 228 16.26 2.35 -28.09
CA LYS A 228 16.16 3.06 -29.37
C LYS A 228 16.78 2.24 -30.52
N SER A 229 17.95 1.64 -30.32
CA SER A 229 18.55 0.71 -31.30
C SER A 229 17.60 -0.43 -31.70
N VAL A 230 16.89 -1.02 -30.73
CA VAL A 230 15.89 -2.07 -30.99
C VAL A 230 14.68 -1.54 -31.76
N ASP A 231 14.28 -0.28 -31.55
CA ASP A 231 13.23 0.36 -32.37
C ASP A 231 13.72 0.68 -33.80
N TYR A 232 14.97 1.11 -33.97
CA TYR A 232 15.55 1.29 -35.31
C TYR A 232 15.71 -0.03 -36.07
N LEU A 233 16.06 -1.14 -35.42
CA LEU A 233 16.05 -2.48 -36.05
C LEU A 233 14.64 -2.91 -36.52
N LYS A 234 13.57 -2.52 -35.81
CA LYS A 234 12.20 -2.75 -36.30
C LYS A 234 11.93 -1.91 -37.56
N PHE A 235 12.46 -0.70 -37.63
CA PHE A 235 12.32 0.15 -38.81
C PHE A 235 13.10 -0.40 -40.01
N VAL A 236 14.32 -0.93 -39.82
CA VAL A 236 15.06 -1.68 -40.86
C VAL A 236 14.18 -2.79 -41.45
N ASN A 237 13.52 -3.59 -40.61
CA ASN A 237 12.61 -4.63 -41.09
C ASN A 237 11.35 -4.07 -41.78
N GLN A 238 10.81 -2.94 -41.34
CA GLN A 238 9.70 -2.26 -42.03
C GLN A 238 10.09 -1.79 -43.43
N VAL A 239 11.28 -1.20 -43.59
CA VAL A 239 11.86 -0.84 -44.90
C VAL A 239 12.01 -2.08 -45.77
N ARG A 240 12.68 -3.12 -45.27
CA ARG A 240 12.90 -4.36 -46.04
C ARG A 240 11.59 -4.99 -46.52
N VAL A 241 10.59 -5.11 -45.65
CA VAL A 241 9.27 -5.65 -46.03
C VAL A 241 8.55 -4.75 -47.06
N ALA A 242 8.67 -3.43 -46.96
CA ALA A 242 8.10 -2.50 -47.95
C ALA A 242 8.75 -2.65 -49.34
N GLU A 243 10.05 -2.95 -49.37
CA GLU A 243 10.83 -3.19 -50.59
C GLU A 243 10.81 -4.65 -51.07
N GLY A 244 9.97 -5.50 -50.45
CA GLY A 244 9.81 -6.91 -50.83
C GLY A 244 10.94 -7.85 -50.38
N MET A 245 11.84 -7.38 -49.52
CA MET A 245 12.97 -8.12 -48.97
C MET A 245 12.59 -8.88 -47.68
N PRO A 246 13.26 -10.01 -47.38
CA PRO A 246 13.06 -10.72 -46.11
C PRO A 246 13.58 -9.89 -44.92
N GLU A 247 12.88 -9.99 -43.78
CA GLU A 247 13.32 -9.44 -42.50
C GLU A 247 14.72 -9.94 -42.09
N ILE A 248 15.55 -9.05 -41.53
CA ILE A 248 16.79 -9.46 -40.85
C ILE A 248 16.52 -9.97 -39.43
N ARG A 249 17.47 -10.75 -38.94
CA ARG A 249 17.56 -11.24 -37.55
C ARG A 249 18.52 -10.39 -36.74
N VAL A 250 18.58 -10.60 -35.43
CA VAL A 250 19.50 -9.91 -34.51
C VAL A 250 20.08 -10.90 -33.50
N SER A 251 21.28 -10.62 -33.01
CA SER A 251 21.91 -11.36 -31.91
C SER A 251 22.57 -10.40 -30.91
N CYS A 252 22.89 -10.89 -29.72
CA CYS A 252 23.64 -10.11 -28.73
C CYS A 252 25.04 -9.73 -29.24
N LYS A 253 25.72 -10.61 -29.97
CA LYS A 253 27.02 -10.32 -30.61
C LYS A 253 26.94 -9.14 -31.58
N LEU A 254 25.96 -9.11 -32.48
CA LEU A 254 25.81 -8.02 -33.44
C LEU A 254 25.48 -6.69 -32.73
N MET A 255 24.63 -6.72 -31.70
CA MET A 255 24.33 -5.55 -30.87
C MET A 255 25.57 -5.04 -30.12
N ALA A 256 26.41 -5.93 -29.59
CA ALA A 256 27.67 -5.58 -28.95
C ALA A 256 28.63 -4.88 -29.92
N LEU A 257 28.83 -5.46 -31.10
CA LEU A 257 29.72 -4.91 -32.14
C LEU A 257 29.24 -3.52 -32.58
N ALA A 258 27.94 -3.35 -32.84
CA ALA A 258 27.39 -2.07 -33.28
C ALA A 258 27.49 -0.99 -32.19
N ALA A 259 27.31 -1.35 -30.90
CA ALA A 259 27.48 -0.42 -29.79
C ALA A 259 28.96 -0.01 -29.58
N LEU A 260 29.89 -0.99 -29.55
CA LEU A 260 31.33 -0.73 -29.41
C LEU A 260 31.87 0.14 -30.56
N ASN A 261 31.43 -0.13 -31.78
CA ASN A 261 31.81 0.61 -32.97
C ASN A 261 31.23 2.04 -32.96
N ASN A 262 29.95 2.20 -32.56
CA ASN A 262 29.33 3.51 -32.33
C ASN A 262 30.09 4.35 -31.28
N ASP A 263 30.52 3.74 -30.19
CA ASP A 263 31.31 4.42 -29.15
C ASP A 263 32.73 4.78 -29.60
N LEU A 264 33.36 3.98 -30.47
CA LEU A 264 34.62 4.34 -31.14
C LEU A 264 34.46 5.59 -32.01
N TYR A 265 33.39 5.67 -32.81
CA TYR A 265 33.04 6.87 -33.58
C TYR A 265 32.82 8.09 -32.67
N ALA A 266 32.07 7.92 -31.58
CA ALA A 266 31.86 8.98 -30.60
C ALA A 266 33.16 9.39 -29.87
N ALA A 267 34.15 8.51 -29.76
CA ALA A 267 35.44 8.78 -29.12
C ALA A 267 36.39 9.58 -30.03
N ASP A 268 36.70 9.04 -31.22
CA ASP A 268 37.81 9.51 -32.09
C ASP A 268 37.36 10.23 -33.36
N SER A 269 36.08 10.18 -33.73
CA SER A 269 35.50 10.80 -34.95
C SER A 269 36.10 10.35 -36.30
N ASN A 270 37.04 9.40 -36.30
CA ASN A 270 37.61 8.80 -37.49
C ASN A 270 36.77 7.60 -37.96
N ASN A 271 36.44 7.56 -39.25
CA ASN A 271 35.74 6.44 -39.87
C ASN A 271 36.71 5.31 -40.21
N SER A 272 36.62 4.21 -39.46
CA SER A 272 37.11 2.91 -39.88
C SER A 272 36.31 1.80 -39.19
N ASN A 273 35.37 1.20 -39.94
CA ASN A 273 34.67 0.00 -39.53
C ASN A 273 35.66 -1.17 -39.33
N GLY A 274 36.05 -1.40 -38.07
CA GLY A 274 36.98 -2.47 -37.69
C GLY A 274 36.33 -3.85 -37.58
N THR A 275 35.03 -3.99 -37.87
CA THR A 275 34.26 -5.22 -37.58
C THR A 275 34.23 -6.22 -38.75
N GLY A 276 34.47 -5.75 -39.97
CA GLY A 276 34.36 -6.55 -41.20
C GLY A 276 32.92 -6.89 -41.61
N LEU A 277 31.94 -6.28 -40.96
CA LEU A 277 30.52 -6.29 -41.35
C LEU A 277 30.23 -5.15 -42.33
N ASP A 278 29.11 -5.17 -43.05
CA ASP A 278 28.67 -4.00 -43.83
C ASP A 278 28.10 -2.93 -42.88
N GLU A 279 28.32 -1.64 -43.16
CA GLU A 279 28.02 -0.53 -42.23
C GLU A 279 27.33 0.65 -42.93
N ASP A 280 26.19 1.06 -42.37
CA ASP A 280 25.66 2.41 -42.58
C ASP A 280 25.85 3.24 -41.29
N LEU A 281 26.32 4.48 -41.46
CA LEU A 281 26.61 5.42 -40.37
C LEU A 281 25.92 6.77 -40.60
N ALA A 282 25.29 7.33 -39.56
CA ALA A 282 24.69 8.66 -39.59
C ALA A 282 25.08 9.45 -38.33
N ILE A 283 25.54 10.69 -38.50
CA ILE A 283 25.98 11.56 -37.41
C ILE A 283 25.20 12.87 -37.47
N GLY A 284 24.65 13.30 -36.33
CA GLY A 284 23.92 14.57 -36.20
C GLY A 284 22.46 14.55 -36.65
N PHE A 285 21.93 13.40 -37.05
CA PHE A 285 20.52 13.22 -37.44
C PHE A 285 19.67 12.72 -36.25
N ASP A 286 18.41 13.13 -36.15
CA ASP A 286 17.46 12.54 -35.20
C ASP A 286 16.89 11.19 -35.71
N ASP A 287 16.67 11.09 -37.02
CA ASP A 287 16.25 9.88 -37.73
C ASP A 287 17.24 9.59 -38.88
N PRO A 288 18.02 8.48 -38.80
CA PRO A 288 19.00 8.15 -39.82
C PRO A 288 18.36 7.67 -41.13
N PHE A 289 17.11 7.20 -41.11
CA PHE A 289 16.41 6.72 -42.30
C PHE A 289 15.99 7.86 -43.23
N THR A 290 16.03 9.12 -42.76
CA THR A 290 15.97 10.31 -43.63
C THR A 290 16.99 10.19 -44.76
N ILE A 291 18.26 10.00 -44.41
CA ILE A 291 19.35 9.92 -45.38
C ILE A 291 19.53 8.51 -45.95
N TRP A 292 19.40 7.46 -45.12
CA TRP A 292 19.67 6.10 -45.57
C TRP A 292 18.58 5.52 -46.48
N TYR A 293 17.32 5.93 -46.28
CA TYR A 293 16.19 5.37 -47.02
C TYR A 293 15.49 6.44 -47.87
N TYR A 294 14.98 7.52 -47.27
CA TYR A 294 14.11 8.45 -47.99
C TYR A 294 14.85 9.26 -49.07
N ASP A 295 16.03 9.80 -48.76
CA ASP A 295 16.82 10.59 -49.72
C ASP A 295 17.54 9.71 -50.77
N GLU A 296 17.98 8.50 -50.39
CA GLU A 296 18.79 7.63 -51.24
C GLU A 296 18.00 6.65 -52.13
N LYS A 297 16.73 6.36 -51.84
CA LYS A 297 15.92 5.38 -52.57
C LYS A 297 15.85 5.63 -54.08
N ASP A 298 15.46 6.83 -54.49
CA ASP A 298 15.28 7.17 -55.91
C ASP A 298 16.62 7.20 -56.68
N SER A 299 17.73 7.47 -55.98
CA SER A 299 19.08 7.51 -56.55
C SER A 299 19.82 6.16 -56.46
N GLN A 300 19.24 5.16 -55.79
CA GLN A 300 19.89 3.88 -55.45
C GLN A 300 21.22 4.11 -54.71
N GLY A 301 21.19 4.98 -53.70
CA GLY A 301 22.34 5.31 -52.86
C GLY A 301 22.87 4.12 -52.06
N GLY A 302 24.09 4.26 -51.54
CA GLY A 302 24.81 3.16 -50.87
C GLY A 302 24.06 2.60 -49.68
N ASN A 303 23.62 3.47 -48.76
CA ASN A 303 22.92 3.07 -47.54
C ASN A 303 21.54 2.47 -47.86
N TYR A 304 20.85 2.99 -48.89
CA TYR A 304 19.61 2.37 -49.36
C TYR A 304 19.86 0.93 -49.85
N LEU A 305 20.92 0.72 -50.63
CA LEU A 305 21.29 -0.61 -51.11
C LEU A 305 21.71 -1.55 -49.98
N SER A 306 22.42 -1.07 -48.95
CA SER A 306 22.73 -1.82 -47.72
C SER A 306 21.44 -2.28 -47.02
N LEU A 307 20.48 -1.37 -46.81
CA LEU A 307 19.19 -1.67 -46.18
C LEU A 307 18.42 -2.77 -46.91
N ILE A 308 18.42 -2.79 -48.25
CA ILE A 308 17.67 -3.75 -49.07
C ILE A 308 18.48 -4.95 -49.57
N ASN A 309 19.76 -5.09 -49.22
CA ASN A 309 20.60 -6.19 -49.70
C ASN A 309 20.02 -7.56 -49.27
N GLU A 310 19.73 -8.44 -50.22
CA GLU A 310 19.17 -9.78 -49.96
C GLU A 310 20.18 -10.71 -49.27
N ALA A 311 21.49 -10.43 -49.41
CA ALA A 311 22.55 -11.19 -48.77
C ALA A 311 22.52 -11.03 -47.23
N HIS A 312 22.17 -9.85 -46.72
CA HIS A 312 22.07 -9.55 -45.30
C HIS A 312 21.05 -10.45 -44.59
N LYS A 313 21.52 -11.25 -43.62
CA LYS A 313 20.69 -12.18 -42.82
C LYS A 313 20.48 -11.72 -41.38
N GLY A 314 21.40 -10.90 -40.86
CA GLY A 314 21.32 -10.34 -39.51
C GLY A 314 21.83 -8.90 -39.45
N ALA A 315 21.41 -8.17 -38.43
CA ALA A 315 21.91 -6.84 -38.12
C ALA A 315 22.05 -6.61 -36.61
N GLY A 316 22.95 -5.70 -36.25
CA GLY A 316 23.03 -5.07 -34.93
C GLY A 316 22.97 -3.55 -35.08
N PHE A 317 22.51 -2.84 -34.06
CA PHE A 317 22.36 -1.39 -34.12
C PHE A 317 22.90 -0.72 -32.87
N GLY A 318 23.81 0.23 -33.04
CA GLY A 318 24.31 1.13 -32.02
C GLY A 318 23.72 2.53 -32.24
N PHE A 319 23.08 3.08 -31.22
CA PHE A 319 22.69 4.47 -31.17
C PHE A 319 23.33 5.09 -29.93
N SER A 320 23.92 6.27 -30.02
CA SER A 320 24.35 7.04 -28.84
C SER A 320 24.04 8.51 -29.03
N HIS A 321 24.03 9.26 -27.93
CA HIS A 321 23.96 10.72 -27.96
C HIS A 321 24.97 11.41 -27.01
N LYS A 322 26.05 10.71 -26.67
CA LYS A 322 27.18 11.22 -25.84
C LYS A 322 27.74 12.55 -26.34
N LYS A 323 27.90 12.70 -27.66
CA LYS A 323 28.48 13.88 -28.32
C LYS A 323 27.62 14.34 -29.51
N GLY A 324 26.30 14.32 -29.33
CA GLY A 324 25.33 14.40 -30.43
C GLY A 324 24.99 13.00 -30.95
N ASN A 325 23.92 12.90 -31.74
CA ASN A 325 23.39 11.61 -32.20
C ASN A 325 24.37 10.91 -33.15
N VAL A 326 24.70 9.65 -32.85
CA VAL A 326 25.42 8.75 -33.75
C VAL A 326 24.56 7.49 -33.91
N HIS A 327 24.26 7.12 -35.14
CA HIS A 327 23.56 5.89 -35.52
C HIS A 327 24.51 5.02 -36.34
N ASN A 328 24.57 3.74 -36.01
CA ASN A 328 25.45 2.77 -36.65
C ASN A 328 24.68 1.45 -36.77
N VAL A 329 24.46 0.97 -37.98
CA VAL A 329 23.90 -0.37 -38.23
C VAL A 329 24.97 -1.23 -38.89
N LEU A 330 25.19 -2.42 -38.33
CA LEU A 330 26.12 -3.41 -38.87
C LEU A 330 25.35 -4.62 -39.38
N PHE A 331 25.50 -4.95 -40.65
CA PHE A 331 24.86 -6.09 -41.30
C PHE A 331 25.80 -7.27 -41.48
N CYS A 332 25.30 -8.48 -41.29
CA CYS A 332 26.02 -9.72 -41.54
C CYS A 332 25.37 -10.56 -42.64
N ASP A 333 26.21 -11.05 -43.55
CA ASP A 333 25.85 -12.02 -44.58
C ASP A 333 25.73 -13.45 -44.06
N GLU A 334 25.25 -14.34 -44.93
CA GLU A 334 25.26 -15.78 -44.71
C GLU A 334 26.69 -16.32 -44.55
N GLY A 335 26.92 -17.13 -43.50
CA GLY A 335 28.23 -17.67 -43.18
C GLY A 335 29.05 -16.87 -42.15
N TYR A 336 28.65 -15.64 -41.82
CA TYR A 336 29.21 -14.94 -40.66
C TYR A 336 28.73 -15.60 -39.35
N ASP A 337 29.65 -15.85 -38.41
CA ASP A 337 29.30 -16.30 -37.06
C ASP A 337 28.70 -15.15 -36.26
N ALA A 338 27.40 -14.90 -36.43
CA ALA A 338 26.64 -13.93 -35.66
C ALA A 338 26.23 -14.44 -34.27
N GLY A 339 26.57 -15.68 -33.88
CA GLY A 339 25.99 -16.33 -32.72
C GLY A 339 24.49 -16.60 -32.88
N ASN A 340 23.73 -16.48 -31.78
CA ASN A 340 22.31 -16.83 -31.75
C ASN A 340 21.41 -15.78 -32.41
N LEU A 341 21.23 -15.85 -33.72
CA LEU A 341 20.29 -15.01 -34.48
C LEU A 341 18.82 -15.34 -34.14
N VAL A 342 18.12 -14.40 -33.53
CA VAL A 342 16.67 -14.43 -33.24
C VAL A 342 15.91 -13.40 -34.09
N SER A 343 14.58 -13.45 -34.13
CA SER A 343 13.82 -12.36 -34.77
C SER A 343 13.96 -11.06 -33.97
N VAL A 344 13.92 -9.91 -34.65
CA VAL A 344 13.94 -8.58 -33.98
C VAL A 344 12.78 -8.46 -32.97
N LYS A 345 11.63 -9.08 -33.27
CA LYS A 345 10.47 -9.15 -32.36
C LYS A 345 10.78 -9.93 -31.09
N ASP A 346 11.39 -11.11 -31.19
CA ASP A 346 11.70 -11.94 -30.01
C ASP A 346 12.80 -11.31 -29.16
N PHE A 347 13.79 -10.69 -29.80
CA PHE A 347 14.81 -9.89 -29.12
C PHE A 347 14.20 -8.72 -28.38
N ALA A 348 13.34 -7.94 -29.04
CA ALA A 348 12.63 -6.81 -28.43
C ALA A 348 11.73 -7.25 -27.26
N ASN A 349 11.07 -8.42 -27.34
CA ASN A 349 10.27 -8.96 -26.25
C ASN A 349 11.14 -9.32 -25.03
N LYS A 350 12.27 -10.01 -25.24
CA LYS A 350 13.24 -10.33 -24.17
C LYS A 350 13.81 -9.05 -23.56
N PHE A 351 14.25 -8.11 -24.39
CA PHE A 351 14.78 -6.82 -23.95
C PHE A 351 13.75 -6.03 -23.15
N ASN A 352 12.52 -5.89 -23.64
CA ASN A 352 11.45 -5.20 -22.92
C ASN A 352 11.10 -5.86 -21.59
N SER A 353 11.16 -7.20 -21.52
CA SER A 353 11.01 -7.92 -20.25
C SER A 353 12.15 -7.59 -19.29
N TYR A 354 13.40 -7.65 -19.75
CA TYR A 354 14.56 -7.30 -18.93
C TYR A 354 14.50 -5.84 -18.46
N TYR A 355 14.36 -4.89 -19.39
CA TYR A 355 14.20 -3.45 -19.16
C TYR A 355 13.10 -3.18 -18.13
N SER A 356 11.94 -3.83 -18.27
CA SER A 356 10.86 -3.72 -17.29
C SER A 356 11.22 -4.29 -15.91
N SER A 357 12.03 -5.36 -15.84
CA SER A 357 12.46 -6.02 -14.59
C SER A 357 13.73 -5.44 -13.94
N ALA A 358 14.48 -4.63 -14.69
CA ALA A 358 15.62 -3.84 -14.24
C ALA A 358 15.18 -2.43 -13.77
N ILE A 359 13.94 -2.05 -14.08
CA ILE A 359 13.28 -0.81 -13.64
C ILE A 359 12.12 -1.10 -12.62
N LYS A 360 11.51 -2.29 -12.65
CA LYS A 360 10.61 -2.83 -11.61
C LYS A 360 11.16 -4.14 -11.06
N GLY A 361 11.60 -4.14 -9.81
CA GLY A 361 12.41 -5.21 -9.24
C GLY A 361 11.67 -6.42 -8.68
N LYS A 362 12.41 -7.22 -7.92
CA LYS A 362 11.91 -8.42 -7.23
C LYS A 362 10.89 -8.02 -6.17
N SER A 363 9.62 -8.35 -6.42
CA SER A 363 8.47 -7.87 -5.64
C SER A 363 8.65 -7.88 -4.11
N THR A 364 8.20 -6.78 -3.50
CA THR A 364 8.10 -6.56 -2.05
C THR A 364 6.90 -7.26 -1.41
N GLU A 365 5.99 -7.82 -2.22
CA GLU A 365 4.72 -8.47 -1.81
C GLU A 365 4.85 -9.36 -0.56
N ALA A 366 5.84 -10.25 -0.50
CA ALA A 366 5.98 -11.18 0.64
C ALA A 366 6.33 -10.48 1.97
N ALA A 367 7.06 -9.36 1.92
CA ALA A 367 7.36 -8.54 3.09
C ALA A 367 6.18 -7.63 3.47
N GLU A 368 5.48 -7.10 2.47
CA GLU A 368 4.25 -6.31 2.64
C GLU A 368 3.13 -7.14 3.26
N ASP A 369 2.86 -8.34 2.75
CA ASP A 369 1.87 -9.28 3.30
C ASP A 369 2.16 -9.63 4.75
N GLN A 370 3.43 -9.92 5.08
CA GLN A 370 3.82 -10.24 6.46
C GLN A 370 3.64 -9.02 7.38
N PHE A 371 4.03 -7.81 6.93
CA PHE A 371 3.80 -6.57 7.67
C PHE A 371 2.30 -6.30 7.88
N ASN A 372 1.48 -6.40 6.84
CA ASN A 372 0.04 -6.18 6.88
C ASN A 372 -0.69 -7.16 7.83
N ARG A 373 -0.28 -8.43 7.82
CA ARG A 373 -0.81 -9.46 8.72
C ARG A 373 -0.49 -9.16 10.18
N VAL A 374 0.78 -8.83 10.49
CA VAL A 374 1.19 -8.53 11.87
C VAL A 374 0.59 -7.21 12.37
N SER A 375 0.52 -6.19 11.51
CA SER A 375 -0.14 -4.91 11.81
C SER A 375 -1.61 -5.11 12.19
N SER A 376 -2.34 -5.93 11.43
CA SER A 376 -3.74 -6.28 11.70
C SER A 376 -3.90 -7.06 13.01
N ALA A 377 -3.00 -8.01 13.30
CA ALA A 377 -3.00 -8.76 14.56
C ALA A 377 -2.69 -7.87 15.78
N LEU A 378 -1.78 -6.90 15.64
CA LEU A 378 -1.43 -5.94 16.68
C LEU A 378 -2.62 -5.02 17.03
N GLU A 379 -3.38 -4.53 16.04
CA GLU A 379 -4.59 -3.75 16.30
C GLU A 379 -5.68 -4.58 17.02
N ALA A 380 -5.88 -5.85 16.61
CA ALA A 380 -6.79 -6.75 17.32
C ALA A 380 -6.35 -7.00 18.78
N ALA A 381 -5.04 -7.12 19.04
CA ALA A 381 -4.49 -7.26 20.39
C ALA A 381 -4.65 -5.99 21.24
N LYS A 382 -4.46 -4.80 20.65
CA LYS A 382 -4.74 -3.50 21.30
C LYS A 382 -6.21 -3.41 21.71
N GLN A 383 -7.14 -3.81 20.84
CA GLN A 383 -8.57 -3.83 21.16
C GLN A 383 -8.88 -4.81 22.32
N ASN A 384 -8.38 -6.05 22.27
CA ASN A 384 -8.56 -7.01 23.37
C ASN A 384 -8.04 -6.46 24.70
N VAL A 385 -6.88 -5.78 24.73
CA VAL A 385 -6.40 -5.10 25.96
C VAL A 385 -7.41 -4.07 26.46
N SER A 386 -8.01 -3.26 25.58
CA SER A 386 -9.07 -2.31 25.94
C SER A 386 -10.29 -3.01 26.59
N ASP A 387 -10.76 -4.09 25.97
CA ASP A 387 -11.91 -4.88 26.45
C ASP A 387 -11.63 -5.54 27.82
N ARG A 388 -10.38 -6.00 28.04
CA ARG A 388 -9.94 -6.53 29.35
C ARG A 388 -9.80 -5.44 30.40
N VAL A 389 -9.38 -4.22 30.04
CA VAL A 389 -9.37 -3.07 30.97
C VAL A 389 -10.80 -2.76 31.44
N ALA A 390 -11.77 -2.67 30.52
CA ALA A 390 -13.17 -2.46 30.86
C ALA A 390 -13.72 -3.59 31.76
N SER A 391 -13.39 -4.85 31.44
CA SER A 391 -13.80 -6.02 32.22
C SER A 391 -13.22 -6.04 33.65
N ALA A 392 -11.94 -5.64 33.81
CA ALA A 392 -11.28 -5.54 35.11
C ALA A 392 -11.83 -4.35 35.93
N GLN A 393 -12.13 -3.22 35.29
CA GLN A 393 -12.80 -2.09 35.95
C GLN A 393 -14.19 -2.47 36.47
N ALA A 394 -15.01 -3.13 35.66
CA ALA A 394 -16.34 -3.59 36.08
C ALA A 394 -16.26 -4.59 37.26
N ALA A 395 -15.33 -5.55 37.20
CA ALA A 395 -15.10 -6.50 38.30
C ALA A 395 -14.60 -5.81 39.59
N SER A 396 -13.75 -4.79 39.46
CA SER A 396 -13.24 -4.00 40.60
C SER A 396 -14.37 -3.22 41.29
N THR A 397 -15.27 -2.59 40.53
CA THR A 397 -16.47 -1.94 41.06
C THR A 397 -17.39 -2.93 41.78
N ALA A 398 -17.64 -4.11 41.17
CA ALA A 398 -18.46 -5.16 41.77
C ALA A 398 -17.86 -5.69 43.09
N PHE A 399 -16.55 -5.94 43.12
CA PHE A 399 -15.82 -6.32 44.34
C PHE A 399 -15.92 -5.27 45.43
N GLY A 400 -15.73 -3.98 45.09
CA GLY A 400 -15.89 -2.87 46.03
C GLY A 400 -17.30 -2.82 46.64
N SER A 401 -18.34 -2.95 45.81
CA SER A 401 -19.73 -3.00 46.28
C SER A 401 -20.03 -4.22 47.16
N ALA A 402 -19.58 -5.41 46.75
CA ALA A 402 -19.78 -6.64 47.53
C ALA A 402 -19.07 -6.57 48.89
N LYS A 403 -17.85 -6.02 48.93
CA LYS A 403 -17.09 -5.78 50.16
C LYS A 403 -17.84 -4.86 51.13
N THR A 404 -18.34 -3.72 50.66
CA THR A 404 -19.12 -2.81 51.50
C THR A 404 -20.38 -3.47 52.06
N ILE A 405 -21.09 -4.29 51.26
CA ILE A 405 -22.27 -5.03 51.73
C ILE A 405 -21.88 -6.07 52.80
N TYR A 406 -20.81 -6.85 52.57
CA TYR A 406 -20.30 -7.81 53.55
C TYR A 406 -19.91 -7.13 54.88
N GLU A 407 -19.17 -6.02 54.82
CA GLU A 407 -18.78 -5.24 56.01
C GLU A 407 -20.01 -4.70 56.77
N GLN A 408 -21.05 -4.24 56.07
CA GLN A 408 -22.32 -3.83 56.68
C GLN A 408 -23.03 -4.98 57.39
N LYS A 409 -23.14 -6.16 56.76
CA LYS A 409 -23.78 -7.34 57.38
C LYS A 409 -22.98 -7.88 58.57
N LEU A 410 -21.65 -7.88 58.47
CA LEU A 410 -20.77 -8.30 59.57
C LEU A 410 -20.95 -7.41 60.80
N ASN A 411 -21.10 -6.10 60.59
CA ASN A 411 -21.38 -5.15 61.68
C ASN A 411 -22.80 -5.30 62.25
N ALA A 412 -23.78 -5.69 61.43
CA ALA A 412 -25.14 -5.97 61.89
C ALA A 412 -25.21 -7.22 62.79
N VAL A 413 -24.48 -8.30 62.47
CA VAL A 413 -24.40 -9.50 63.32
C VAL A 413 -23.74 -9.17 64.66
N LYS A 414 -22.60 -8.46 64.65
CA LYS A 414 -21.88 -8.00 65.86
C LYS A 414 -22.72 -7.12 66.79
N ALA A 415 -23.77 -6.47 66.28
CA ALA A 415 -24.68 -5.68 67.10
C ALA A 415 -25.59 -6.54 68.02
N PHE A 416 -25.72 -7.84 67.77
CA PHE A 416 -26.40 -8.82 68.64
C PHE A 416 -25.45 -9.51 69.66
N GLU A 417 -24.20 -9.05 69.75
CA GLU A 417 -23.18 -9.57 70.68
C GLU A 417 -22.83 -8.55 71.79
N LYS A 418 -23.53 -7.41 71.82
CA LYS A 418 -23.46 -6.35 72.83
C LYS A 418 -24.76 -6.26 73.61
#